data_AF-A0A2V9ALV9-F1
#
_entry.id   AF-A0A2V9ALV9-F1
#
_cell.length_a   1.000
_cell.length_b   1.000
_cell.length_c   1.000
_cell.angle_alpha   90.00
_cell.angle_beta   90.00
_cell.angle_gamma   90.00
#
_symmetry.space_group_name_H-M   'P 1'
#
loop_
_entity.id
_entity.type
_entity.pdbx_description
1 polymer ?
#
loop_
_entity_poly.entity_id
_entity_poly.type
_entity_poly.pdbx_seq_one_letter_code
_entity_poly.pdbx_strand_id
1 'polypeptide(L)'
;GAKSSDITWQFLLEAMTLTGAGGVLALILVNALVLLVKFTLHWRSRVPLWAAVTGDVVSVTVGLVFGVWPAMKASKLHPVEALRYE
;
A
#
# COMPACT_ATOMS: atom_id res chain seq x y z
N GLY A 1 -18.83 26.14 5.81
CA GLY A 1 -17.52 25.65 6.28
C GLY A 1 -17.61 24.15 6.36
N ALA A 2 -16.70 23.45 5.67
CA ALA A 2 -16.66 21.99 5.70
C ALA A 2 -16.44 21.51 7.14
N LYS A 3 -17.18 20.47 7.57
CA LYS A 3 -16.98 19.90 8.89
C LYS A 3 -15.66 19.15 8.89
N SER A 4 -15.02 19.07 10.05
CA SER A 4 -13.81 18.28 10.28
C SER A 4 -13.94 16.83 9.81
N SER A 5 -15.15 16.24 9.85
CA SER A 5 -15.43 14.91 9.30
C SER A 5 -15.25 14.82 7.78
N ASP A 6 -15.53 15.88 7.05
CA ASP A 6 -15.49 15.88 5.58
C ASP A 6 -14.03 15.75 5.10
N ILE A 7 -13.12 16.44 5.79
CA ILE A 7 -11.67 16.38 5.52
C ILE A 7 -11.13 14.97 5.84
N THR A 8 -11.58 14.37 6.95
CA THR A 8 -11.18 13.00 7.31
C THR A 8 -11.61 12.00 6.23
N TRP A 9 -12.85 12.10 5.75
CA TRP A 9 -13.35 11.22 4.69
C TRP A 9 -12.60 11.39 3.36
N GLN A 10 -12.23 12.61 3.00
CA GLN A 10 -11.43 12.87 1.80
C GLN A 10 -10.06 12.21 1.87
N PHE A 11 -9.32 12.42 2.97
CA PHE A 11 -8.01 11.79 3.17
C PHE A 11 -8.10 10.26 3.22
N LEU A 12 -9.16 9.73 3.83
CA LEU A 12 -9.35 8.29 3.93
C LEU A 12 -9.62 7.67 2.55
N LEU A 13 -10.47 8.31 1.75
CA LEU A 13 -10.71 7.91 0.37
C LEU A 13 -9.46 8.02 -0.50
N GLU A 14 -8.69 9.09 -0.37
CA GLU A 14 -7.44 9.27 -1.12
C GLU A 14 -6.40 8.22 -0.74
N ALA A 15 -6.25 7.93 0.55
CA ALA A 15 -5.38 6.86 1.05
C ALA A 15 -5.83 5.47 0.57
N MET A 16 -7.14 5.16 0.61
CA MET A 16 -7.68 3.91 0.08
C MET A 16 -7.47 3.78 -1.44
N THR A 17 -7.62 4.87 -2.18
CA THR A 17 -7.45 4.88 -3.64
C THR A 17 -5.97 4.69 -4.00
N LEU A 18 -5.05 5.38 -3.31
CA LEU A 18 -3.61 5.28 -3.52
C LEU A 18 -3.06 3.90 -3.13
N THR A 19 -3.48 3.37 -1.97
CA THR A 19 -3.06 2.02 -1.52
C THR A 19 -3.62 0.94 -2.43
N GLY A 20 -4.88 1.06 -2.87
CA GLY A 20 -5.49 0.16 -3.85
C GLY A 20 -4.77 0.19 -5.21
N ALA A 21 -4.51 1.39 -5.76
CA ALA A 21 -3.77 1.54 -7.01
C ALA A 21 -2.33 1.00 -6.91
N GLY A 22 -1.64 1.28 -5.81
CA GLY A 22 -0.30 0.75 -5.54
C GLY A 22 -0.28 -0.78 -5.45
N GLY A 23 -1.28 -1.39 -4.80
CA GLY A 23 -1.43 -2.84 -4.73
C GLY A 23 -1.63 -3.50 -6.10
N VAL A 24 -2.49 -2.93 -6.94
CA VAL A 24 -2.70 -3.41 -8.32
C VAL A 24 -1.41 -3.30 -9.13
N LEU A 25 -0.70 -2.18 -9.06
CA LEU A 25 0.59 -2.00 -9.75
C LEU A 25 1.65 -2.99 -9.27
N ALA A 26 1.72 -3.25 -7.96
CA ALA A 26 2.64 -4.23 -7.38
C ALA A 26 2.37 -5.64 -7.92
N LEU A 27 1.09 -6.06 -7.98
CA LEU A 27 0.71 -7.36 -8.55
C LEU A 27 1.15 -7.51 -10.01
N ILE A 28 0.96 -6.46 -10.83
CA ILE A 28 1.38 -6.46 -12.23
C ILE A 28 2.90 -6.61 -12.34
N LEU A 29 3.65 -5.82 -11.57
CA LEU A 29 5.12 -5.82 -11.60
C LEU A 29 5.71 -7.16 -11.14
N VAL A 30 5.18 -7.75 -10.07
CA VAL A 30 5.63 -9.06 -9.58
C VAL A 30 5.42 -10.15 -10.64
N ASN A 31 4.24 -10.20 -11.26
CA ASN A 31 3.95 -11.18 -12.31
C ASN A 31 4.86 -10.98 -13.54
N ALA A 32 5.09 -9.74 -13.96
CA ALA A 32 6.00 -9.43 -15.06
C ALA A 32 7.43 -9.88 -14.76
N LEU A 33 7.92 -9.63 -13.55
CA LEU A 33 9.27 -10.03 -13.12
C LEU A 33 9.42 -11.56 -13.09
N VAL A 34 8.43 -12.28 -12.56
CA VAL A 34 8.40 -13.75 -12.55
C VAL A 34 8.43 -14.32 -13.97
N LEU A 35 7.67 -13.72 -14.89
CA LEU A 35 7.63 -14.14 -16.29
C LEU A 35 8.99 -13.90 -16.98
N LEU A 36 9.59 -12.72 -16.76
CA LEU A 36 10.90 -12.36 -17.31
C LEU A 36 11.99 -13.33 -16.83
N VAL A 37 12.00 -13.67 -15.55
CA VAL A 37 12.95 -14.64 -14.96
C VAL A 37 12.76 -16.03 -15.58
N LYS A 38 11.52 -16.47 -15.79
CA LYS A 38 11.22 -17.76 -16.44
C LYS A 38 11.73 -17.81 -17.89
N PHE A 39 11.56 -16.74 -18.67
CA PHE A 39 11.97 -16.68 -20.07
C PHE A 39 13.49 -16.56 -20.24
N THR A 40 14.15 -15.75 -19.42
CA THR A 40 15.58 -15.45 -19.61
C THR A 40 16.49 -16.56 -19.07
N LEU A 41 16.17 -17.11 -17.90
CA LEU A 41 17.08 -18.02 -17.20
C LEU A 41 16.79 -19.50 -17.48
N HIS A 42 15.71 -19.84 -18.21
CA HIS A 42 15.19 -21.22 -18.39
C HIS A 42 15.16 -22.02 -17.07
N TRP A 43 15.14 -21.32 -15.94
CA TRP A 43 15.40 -21.91 -14.64
C TRP A 43 14.13 -22.65 -14.27
N ARG A 44 14.25 -23.96 -14.01
CA ARG A 44 13.20 -24.77 -13.37
C ARG A 44 13.11 -24.37 -11.90
N SER A 45 12.90 -23.08 -11.63
CA SER A 45 12.87 -22.50 -10.30
C SER A 45 11.57 -22.95 -9.65
N ARG A 46 11.67 -24.01 -8.84
CA ARG A 46 10.63 -24.32 -7.88
C ARG A 46 10.82 -23.33 -6.74
N VAL A 47 10.06 -22.24 -6.77
CA VAL A 47 9.95 -21.36 -5.61
C VAL A 47 9.44 -22.22 -4.46
N PRO A 48 10.21 -22.41 -3.39
CA PRO A 48 9.76 -23.25 -2.29
C PRO A 48 8.57 -22.57 -1.63
N LEU A 49 7.56 -23.35 -1.24
CA LEU A 49 6.27 -22.85 -0.79
C LEU A 49 6.42 -21.82 0.35
N TRP A 50 7.40 -22.05 1.25
CA TRP A 50 7.70 -21.14 2.35
C TRP A 50 8.12 -19.75 1.86
N ALA A 51 8.93 -19.66 0.79
CA ALA A 51 9.42 -18.39 0.27
C ALA A 51 8.29 -17.56 -0.35
N ALA A 52 7.37 -18.24 -1.06
CA ALA A 52 6.16 -17.62 -1.58
C ALA A 52 5.28 -17.08 -0.44
N VAL A 53 5.01 -17.89 0.58
CA VAL A 53 4.22 -17.49 1.75
C VAL A 53 4.86 -16.32 2.49
N THR A 54 6.17 -16.35 2.75
CA THR A 54 6.85 -15.21 3.38
C THR A 54 6.82 -13.96 2.52
N GLY A 55 6.96 -14.09 1.20
CA GLY A 55 6.88 -12.96 0.27
C GLY A 55 5.51 -12.27 0.33
N ASP A 56 4.42 -13.06 0.28
CA ASP A 56 3.06 -12.54 0.39
C ASP A 56 2.80 -11.91 1.77
N VAL A 57 3.21 -12.57 2.86
CA VAL A 57 3.04 -12.04 4.22
C VAL A 57 3.77 -10.71 4.39
N VAL A 58 5.01 -10.60 3.91
CA VAL A 58 5.79 -9.36 3.99
C VAL A 58 5.13 -8.27 3.13
N SER A 59 4.70 -8.58 1.90
CA SER A 59 4.04 -7.62 1.01
C SER A 59 2.76 -7.06 1.64
N VAL A 60 1.88 -7.92 2.14
CA VAL A 60 0.63 -7.52 2.82
C VAL A 60 0.92 -6.72 4.08
N THR A 61 1.89 -7.14 4.90
CA THR A 61 2.25 -6.44 6.14
C THR A 61 2.76 -5.04 5.86
N VAL A 62 3.68 -4.89 4.90
CA VAL A 62 4.20 -3.57 4.50
C VAL A 62 3.07 -2.70 3.95
N GLY A 63 2.21 -3.23 3.07
CA GLY A 63 1.06 -2.50 2.54
C GLY A 63 0.09 -2.02 3.61
N LEU A 64 -0.23 -2.87 4.59
CA LEU A 64 -1.13 -2.52 5.70
C LEU A 64 -0.49 -1.51 6.66
N VAL A 65 0.78 -1.68 7.03
CA VAL A 65 1.47 -0.77 7.96
C VAL A 65 1.54 0.62 7.34
N PHE A 66 2.00 0.75 6.11
CA PHE A 66 2.14 2.05 5.45
C PHE A 66 0.85 2.62 4.89
N GLY A 67 -0.24 1.83 4.77
CA GLY A 67 -1.56 2.35 4.42
C GLY A 67 -2.36 2.82 5.64
N VAL A 68 -2.41 2.00 6.68
CA VAL A 68 -3.30 2.21 7.84
C VAL A 68 -2.69 3.18 8.84
N TRP A 69 -1.38 3.08 9.12
CA TRP A 69 -0.75 3.93 10.13
C TRP A 69 -0.77 5.43 9.79
N PRO A 70 -0.39 5.89 8.58
CA PRO A 70 -0.52 7.30 8.23
C PRO A 70 -1.98 7.78 8.16
N ALA A 71 -2.91 6.93 7.71
CA ALA A 71 -4.34 7.26 7.73
C ALA A 71 -4.86 7.47 9.17
N MET A 72 -4.45 6.62 10.11
CA MET A 72 -4.75 6.78 11.53
C MET A 72 -4.09 8.00 12.17
N LYS A 73 -2.90 8.40 11.69
CA LYS A 73 -2.23 9.62 12.15
C LYS A 73 -2.95 10.87 11.62
N ALA A 74 -3.30 10.89 10.34
CA ALA A 74 -4.00 12.00 9.70
C ALA A 74 -5.40 12.23 10.30
N SER A 75 -6.14 11.17 10.63
CA SER A 75 -7.48 11.28 11.25
C SER A 75 -7.47 11.84 12.67
N LYS A 76 -6.31 11.88 13.33
CA LYS A 76 -6.12 12.42 14.68
C LYS A 76 -5.57 13.85 14.71
N LEU A 77 -5.19 14.43 13.57
CA LEU A 77 -4.80 15.84 13.56
C LEU A 77 -6.05 16.72 13.74
N HIS A 78 -6.06 17.51 14.81
CA HIS A 78 -7.13 18.45 15.08
C HIS A 78 -7.09 19.60 14.05
N PRO A 79 -8.22 19.94 13.39
CA PRO A 79 -8.29 20.94 12.33
C PRO A 79 -7.89 22.36 12.76
N VAL A 80 -7.73 22.60 14.07
CA VAL A 80 -7.32 23.90 14.63
C VAL A 80 -5.80 24.08 14.61
N GLU A 81 -4.99 23.01 14.60
CA GLU A 81 -3.52 23.11 14.53
C GLU A 81 -3.00 23.29 13.10
N ALA A 82 -3.70 22.75 12.10
CA ALA A 82 -3.33 22.88 10.68
C ALA A 82 -3.46 24.32 10.11
N LEU A 83 -4.18 25.20 10.80
CA LEU A 83 -4.33 26.63 10.46
C LEU A 83 -3.36 27.53 11.24
N ARG A 84 -2.60 26.97 12.19
CA ARG A 84 -1.66 27.71 13.05
C ARG A 84 -0.21 27.51 12.67
N TYR A 85 0.05 26.51 11.82
CA TYR A 85 1.28 26.38 11.05
C TYR A 85 1.01 26.97 9.66
N GLU A 86 1.23 28.28 9.53
CA GLU A 86 1.98 28.74 8.36
C GLU A 86 3.41 28.16 8.43
#